data_AF-A0AAU2XKX8-F1
#
_entry.id   AF-A0AAU2XKX8-F1
#
_cell.length_a   1.000
_cell.length_b   1.000
_cell.length_c   1.000
_cell.angle_alpha   90.00
_cell.angle_beta   90.00
_cell.angle_gamma   90.00
#
_symmetry.space_group_name_H-M   'P 1'
#
loop_
_entity.id
_entity.type
_entity.pdbx_description
1 polymer ?
#
loop_
_entity_poly.entity_id
_entity_poly.type
_entity_poly.pdbx_seq_one_letter_code
_entity_poly.pdbx_strand_id
1 'polypeptide(L)'
;MRRRAATAAVTLTMAGALGFGMMTPTAFAAGNGPCYDGRCKITVSAPKTIKVSSRKFGFGKLKITHISSGSVRMSTTTTGGGYLGGSTSPGGTVKFNNLKIWVKSVSGSKAKLQLFPTSH
;
A
#
# COMPACT_ATOMS: atom_id res chain seq x y z
N MET A 1 62.26 4.92 4.80
CA MET A 1 61.72 3.60 5.18
C MET A 1 61.52 3.55 6.69
N ARG A 2 60.29 3.39 7.19
CA ARG A 2 59.95 2.64 8.41
C ARG A 2 58.43 2.68 8.62
N ARG A 3 57.82 1.49 8.59
CA ARG A 3 56.41 1.19 8.86
C ARG A 3 56.09 1.44 10.34
N ARG A 4 54.83 1.77 10.65
CA ARG A 4 54.05 1.17 11.75
C ARG A 4 52.57 1.53 11.60
N ALA A 5 51.78 0.55 11.19
CA ALA A 5 50.33 0.56 11.34
C ALA A 5 50.00 0.42 12.82
N ALA A 6 49.07 1.24 13.31
CA ALA A 6 48.47 1.08 14.62
C ALA A 6 46.95 1.02 14.42
N THR A 7 46.42 -0.20 14.49
CA THR A 7 45.01 -0.51 14.64
C THR A 7 44.56 -0.03 16.01
N ALA A 8 43.63 0.92 16.08
CA ALA A 8 42.95 1.31 17.32
C ALA A 8 41.47 0.97 17.20
N ALA A 9 41.01 0.12 18.12
CA ALA A 9 39.65 -0.40 18.19
C ALA A 9 38.71 0.56 18.93
N VAL A 10 37.49 0.66 18.39
CA VAL A 10 36.16 0.82 19.01
C VAL A 10 36.02 1.70 20.27
N THR A 11 35.22 2.76 20.12
CA THR A 11 34.30 3.23 21.18
C THR A 11 32.91 3.47 20.57
N LEU A 12 31.97 2.60 20.96
CA LEU A 12 30.52 2.74 20.76
C LEU A 12 29.94 3.62 21.88
N THR A 13 29.28 4.72 21.54
CA THR A 13 28.27 5.41 22.37
C THR A 13 27.33 6.15 21.41
N MET A 14 26.17 5.59 21.09
CA MET A 14 24.87 5.80 21.76
C MET A 14 24.03 6.92 21.13
N ALA A 15 22.78 6.53 20.81
CA ALA A 15 21.57 7.34 20.84
C ALA A 15 21.40 8.47 19.81
N GLY A 16 20.93 8.08 18.62
CA GLY A 16 20.14 8.93 17.73
C GLY A 16 18.73 8.36 17.55
N ALA A 17 17.91 8.42 18.61
CA ALA A 17 16.50 8.10 18.54
C ALA A 17 15.76 9.18 17.75
N LEU A 18 15.62 8.99 16.44
CA LEU A 18 14.58 9.66 15.66
C LEU A 18 13.53 8.60 15.31
N GLY A 19 12.50 8.58 16.14
CA GLY A 19 11.35 7.71 16.01
C GLY A 19 10.71 7.83 14.63
N PHE A 20 10.89 6.80 13.81
CA PHE A 20 9.88 6.39 12.87
C PHE A 20 9.29 5.11 13.44
N GLY A 21 8.09 5.25 14.01
CA GLY A 21 7.35 4.16 14.61
C GLY A 21 7.40 2.95 13.70
N MET A 22 8.10 1.91 14.14
CA MET A 22 7.94 0.57 13.60
C MET A 22 6.51 0.16 13.93
N MET A 23 5.59 0.51 13.03
CA MET A 23 4.32 -0.19 12.95
C MET A 23 4.71 -1.65 12.71
N THR A 24 4.71 -2.43 13.78
CA THR A 24 4.78 -3.88 13.70
C THR A 24 3.77 -4.29 12.63
N PRO A 25 4.19 -4.85 11.50
CA PRO A 25 3.24 -5.44 10.58
C PRO A 25 2.49 -6.46 11.41
N THR A 26 1.18 -6.23 11.59
CA THR A 26 0.32 -7.18 12.27
C THR A 26 0.59 -8.55 11.64
N ALA A 27 0.70 -9.63 12.41
CA ALA A 27 1.07 -10.94 11.87
C ALA A 27 0.20 -11.35 10.65
N PHE A 28 -1.04 -10.84 10.57
CA PHE A 28 -1.93 -10.95 9.41
C PHE A 28 -1.40 -10.30 8.11
N ALA A 29 -0.70 -9.16 8.20
CA ALA A 29 -0.07 -8.49 7.07
C ALA A 29 1.12 -9.26 6.50
N ALA A 30 1.83 -10.05 7.32
CA ALA A 30 2.98 -10.84 6.87
C ALA A 30 2.58 -12.04 5.99
N GLY A 31 1.44 -12.69 6.28
CA GLY A 31 0.94 -13.82 5.49
C GLY A 31 0.11 -13.43 4.26
N ASN A 32 -0.68 -12.35 4.34
CA ASN A 32 -1.67 -11.99 3.31
C ASN A 32 -1.44 -10.62 2.64
N GLY A 33 -0.44 -9.87 3.10
CA GLY A 33 -0.11 -8.53 2.63
C GLY A 33 -0.78 -7.41 3.43
N PRO A 34 -0.23 -6.18 3.37
CA PRO A 34 -0.59 -5.07 4.24
C PRO A 34 -2.00 -4.50 4.03
N CYS A 35 -2.72 -4.94 3.00
CA CYS A 35 -4.06 -4.46 2.65
C CYS A 35 -5.14 -5.53 2.74
N TYR A 36 -4.82 -6.72 3.27
CA TYR A 36 -5.73 -7.86 3.21
C TYR A 36 -7.09 -7.59 3.90
N ASP A 37 -7.05 -6.89 5.02
CA ASP A 37 -8.22 -6.52 5.83
C ASP A 37 -8.99 -5.31 5.29
N GLY A 38 -8.50 -4.69 4.21
CA GLY A 38 -9.01 -3.48 3.59
C GLY A 38 -8.66 -2.18 4.32
N ARG A 39 -7.78 -2.20 5.33
CA ARG A 39 -7.33 -1.00 6.07
C ARG A 39 -5.86 -0.75 5.83
N CYS A 40 -5.53 -0.05 4.75
CA CYS A 40 -4.14 0.25 4.44
C CYS A 40 -3.97 1.61 3.77
N LYS A 41 -2.76 2.15 3.91
CA LYS A 41 -2.27 3.29 3.14
C LYS A 41 -1.10 2.79 2.30
N ILE A 42 -1.19 2.97 0.99
CA ILE A 42 -0.15 2.51 0.06
C ILE A 42 0.16 3.58 -0.97
N THR A 43 1.40 3.60 -1.42
CA THR A 43 1.81 4.32 -2.63
C THR A 43 1.94 3.31 -3.75
N VAL A 44 1.43 3.65 -4.91
CA VAL A 44 1.54 2.85 -6.13
C VAL A 44 2.17 3.71 -7.22
N SER A 45 3.24 3.23 -7.83
CA SER A 45 3.97 3.93 -8.90
C SER A 45 3.81 3.27 -10.27
N ALA A 46 3.15 2.11 -10.31
CA ALA A 46 2.88 1.34 -11.51
C ALA A 46 1.60 0.51 -11.29
N PRO A 47 0.97 0.02 -12.37
CA PRO A 47 -0.12 -0.93 -12.27
C PRO A 47 0.23 -2.11 -11.36
N LYS A 48 -0.63 -2.42 -10.39
CA LYS A 48 -0.36 -3.49 -9.42
C LYS A 48 -1.62 -4.16 -8.93
N THR A 49 -1.46 -5.40 -8.44
CA THR A 49 -2.54 -6.14 -7.80
C THR A 49 -2.35 -6.11 -6.28
N ILE A 50 -3.40 -5.74 -5.56
CA ILE A 50 -3.47 -5.73 -4.11
C ILE A 50 -4.37 -6.89 -3.68
N LYS A 51 -3.84 -7.77 -2.84
CA LYS A 51 -4.63 -8.86 -2.25
C LYS A 51 -5.51 -8.29 -1.14
N VAL A 52 -6.78 -8.67 -1.16
CA VAL A 52 -7.78 -8.33 -0.15
C VAL A 52 -8.61 -9.57 0.19
N SER A 53 -9.31 -9.56 1.31
CA SER A 53 -10.15 -10.69 1.73
C SER A 53 -11.38 -10.84 0.82
N SER A 54 -11.42 -11.92 0.02
CA SER A 54 -12.58 -12.27 -0.81
C SER A 54 -13.84 -12.49 0.01
N ARG A 55 -13.72 -13.08 1.21
CA ARG A 55 -14.85 -13.30 2.12
C ARG A 55 -15.48 -11.99 2.60
N LYS A 56 -14.68 -10.93 2.79
CA LYS A 56 -15.18 -9.63 3.30
C LYS A 56 -15.68 -8.71 2.20
N PHE A 57 -15.02 -8.71 1.04
CA PHE A 57 -15.25 -7.73 -0.02
C PHE A 57 -15.94 -8.31 -1.27
N GLY A 58 -16.08 -9.64 -1.35
CA GLY A 58 -16.63 -10.32 -2.53
C GLY A 58 -15.65 -10.42 -3.70
N PHE A 59 -14.39 -10.03 -3.50
CA PHE A 59 -13.29 -10.17 -4.47
C PHE A 59 -11.96 -10.30 -3.72
N GLY A 60 -11.02 -11.10 -4.25
CA GLY A 60 -9.73 -11.34 -3.60
C GLY A 60 -8.58 -10.46 -4.11
N LYS A 61 -8.78 -9.78 -5.24
CA LYS A 61 -7.74 -9.06 -5.98
C LYS A 61 -8.28 -7.71 -6.45
N LEU A 62 -7.77 -6.63 -5.88
CA LEU A 62 -7.98 -5.28 -6.40
C LEU A 62 -6.83 -4.94 -7.35
N LYS A 63 -7.14 -4.67 -8.61
CA LYS A 63 -6.17 -4.29 -9.63
C LYS A 63 -6.18 -2.78 -9.81
N ILE A 64 -4.99 -2.20 -9.82
CA ILE A 64 -4.76 -0.84 -10.29
C ILE A 64 -4.23 -0.99 -11.70
N THR A 65 -5.04 -0.59 -12.67
CA THR A 65 -4.77 -0.87 -14.08
C THR A 65 -4.03 0.28 -14.75
N HIS A 66 -4.27 1.51 -14.32
CA HIS A 66 -3.63 2.69 -14.89
C HIS A 66 -3.50 3.80 -13.85
N ILE A 67 -2.40 4.53 -13.89
CA ILE A 67 -2.13 5.70 -13.06
C ILE A 67 -1.65 6.80 -14.00
N SER A 68 -2.39 7.90 -14.07
CA SER A 68 -1.99 9.12 -14.77
C SER A 68 -2.07 10.31 -13.82
N SER A 69 -1.45 11.43 -14.18
CA SER A 69 -1.40 12.65 -13.37
C SER A 69 -2.77 13.11 -12.85
N GLY A 70 -3.84 12.90 -13.61
CA GLY A 70 -5.21 13.31 -13.26
C GLY A 70 -6.17 12.18 -12.88
N SER A 71 -5.77 10.90 -13.00
CA SER A 71 -6.70 9.79 -12.77
C SER A 71 -6.03 8.49 -12.35
N VAL A 72 -6.73 7.71 -11.54
CA VAL A 72 -6.35 6.34 -11.19
C VAL A 72 -7.47 5.41 -11.60
N ARG A 73 -7.17 4.45 -12.47
CA ARG A 73 -8.10 3.40 -12.90
C ARG A 73 -7.88 2.13 -12.10
N MET A 74 -8.99 1.55 -11.67
CA MET A 74 -9.02 0.40 -10.80
C MET A 74 -10.05 -0.59 -11.31
N SER A 75 -9.78 -1.88 -11.14
CA SER A 75 -10.74 -2.92 -11.45
C SER A 75 -10.61 -4.11 -10.52
N THR A 76 -11.65 -4.92 -10.46
CA THR A 76 -11.65 -6.18 -9.76
C THR A 76 -12.65 -7.14 -10.39
N THR A 77 -12.42 -8.44 -10.18
CA THR A 77 -13.34 -9.49 -10.56
C THR A 77 -13.88 -10.09 -9.26
N THR A 78 -15.20 -10.07 -9.13
CA THR A 78 -15.90 -10.66 -7.99
C THR A 78 -15.75 -12.18 -7.99
N THR A 79 -15.94 -12.80 -6.83
CA THR A 79 -15.91 -14.26 -6.70
C THR A 79 -16.99 -14.95 -7.54
N GLY A 80 -18.08 -14.25 -7.89
CA GLY A 80 -19.12 -14.71 -8.82
C GLY A 80 -18.84 -14.42 -10.30
N GLY A 81 -17.63 -13.95 -10.67
CA GLY A 81 -17.24 -13.70 -12.06
C GLY A 81 -17.62 -12.32 -12.61
N GLY A 82 -18.41 -11.51 -11.88
CA GLY A 82 -18.74 -10.14 -12.28
C GLY A 82 -17.52 -9.22 -12.27
N TYR A 83 -17.44 -8.33 -13.27
CA TYR A 83 -16.38 -7.32 -13.37
C TYR A 83 -16.83 -5.98 -12.77
N LEU A 84 -16.01 -5.41 -11.90
CA LEU A 84 -16.18 -4.07 -11.37
C LEU A 84 -14.99 -3.21 -11.82
N GLY A 85 -15.28 -2.06 -12.40
CA GLY A 85 -14.27 -1.10 -12.85
C GLY A 85 -14.65 0.31 -12.42
N GLY A 86 -13.67 1.14 -12.17
CA GLY A 86 -13.89 2.53 -11.80
C GLY A 86 -12.62 3.36 -11.95
N SER A 87 -12.80 4.65 -12.04
CA SER A 87 -11.70 5.61 -12.06
C SER A 87 -12.04 6.82 -11.22
N THR A 88 -11.04 7.43 -10.61
CA THR A 88 -11.23 8.69 -9.90
C THR A 88 -9.97 9.55 -9.96
N SER A 89 -10.15 10.84 -9.72
CA SER A 89 -9.10 11.85 -9.70
C SER A 89 -8.54 12.03 -8.29
N PRO A 90 -7.41 12.74 -8.12
CA PRO A 90 -6.91 13.14 -6.81
C PRO A 90 -8.02 13.76 -5.94
N GLY A 91 -8.13 13.31 -4.68
CA GLY A 91 -9.19 13.70 -3.75
C GLY A 91 -10.46 12.84 -3.83
N GLY A 92 -10.68 12.12 -4.92
CA GLY A 92 -11.89 11.33 -5.15
C GLY A 92 -11.86 9.91 -4.59
N THR A 93 -13.05 9.33 -4.44
CA THR A 93 -13.23 7.96 -3.91
C THR A 93 -13.96 7.06 -4.89
N VAL A 94 -13.58 5.78 -4.92
CA VAL A 94 -14.30 4.71 -5.61
C VAL A 94 -14.76 3.69 -4.57
N LYS A 95 -15.97 3.14 -4.73
CA LYS A 95 -16.47 2.05 -3.88
C LYS A 95 -16.65 0.80 -4.74
N PHE A 96 -16.07 -0.31 -4.31
CA PHE A 96 -16.33 -1.64 -4.86
C PHE A 96 -16.86 -2.53 -3.74
N ASN A 97 -18.13 -2.93 -3.83
CA ASN A 97 -18.84 -3.65 -2.78
C ASN A 97 -18.62 -3.00 -1.40
N ASN A 98 -17.97 -3.72 -0.49
CA ASN A 98 -17.73 -3.33 0.89
C ASN A 98 -16.35 -2.67 1.11
N LEU A 99 -15.70 -2.20 0.04
CA LEU A 99 -14.41 -1.54 0.08
C LEU A 99 -14.48 -0.15 -0.56
N LYS A 100 -14.19 0.89 0.22
CA LYS A 100 -13.98 2.25 -0.28
C LYS A 100 -12.48 2.48 -0.49
N ILE A 101 -12.12 2.97 -1.66
CA ILE A 101 -10.76 3.36 -2.03
C ILE A 101 -10.74 4.88 -2.21
N TRP A 102 -9.88 5.55 -1.46
CA TRP A 102 -9.65 6.98 -1.58
C TRP A 102 -8.31 7.25 -2.27
N VAL A 103 -8.34 8.00 -3.37
CA VAL A 103 -7.13 8.53 -4.02
C VAL A 103 -6.77 9.83 -3.33
N LYS A 104 -5.84 9.80 -2.38
CA LYS A 104 -5.46 11.00 -1.61
C LYS A 104 -4.75 12.04 -2.48
N SER A 105 -3.86 11.57 -3.34
CA SER A 105 -3.06 12.44 -4.22
C SER A 105 -2.47 11.63 -5.35
N VAL A 106 -2.23 12.27 -6.49
CA VAL A 106 -1.42 11.73 -7.58
C VAL A 106 -0.33 12.74 -7.91
N SER A 107 0.88 12.24 -8.16
CA SER A 107 2.04 13.05 -8.57
C SER A 107 2.80 12.26 -9.63
N GLY A 108 2.82 12.78 -10.86
CA GLY A 108 3.30 12.03 -12.03
C GLY A 108 2.56 10.69 -12.16
N SER A 109 3.32 9.60 -12.20
CA SER A 109 2.78 8.23 -12.27
C SER A 109 2.61 7.56 -10.89
N LYS A 110 2.64 8.35 -9.79
CA LYS A 110 2.54 7.84 -8.42
C LYS A 110 1.23 8.27 -7.76
N ALA A 111 0.43 7.32 -7.30
CA ALA A 111 -0.80 7.57 -6.54
C ALA A 111 -0.66 7.11 -5.08
N LYS A 112 -1.13 7.95 -4.15
CA LYS A 112 -1.30 7.59 -2.74
C LYS A 112 -2.74 7.17 -2.52
N LEU A 113 -2.94 5.94 -2.07
CA LEU A 113 -4.25 5.34 -1.89
C LEU A 113 -4.48 4.99 -0.43
N GLN A 114 -5.69 5.19 0.02
CA GLN A 114 -6.14 4.73 1.32
C GLN A 114 -7.39 3.87 1.15
N LEU A 115 -7.30 2.64 1.62
CA LEU A 115 -8.39 1.68 1.59
C LEU A 115 -9.11 1.68 2.94
N PHE A 116 -10.44 1.58 2.88
CA PHE A 116 -11.30 1.49 4.04
C PHE A 116 -12.40 0.47 3.80
N PRO A 117 -12.62 -0.48 4.73
CA PRO A 117 -13.82 -1.30 4.71
C PRO A 117 -15.04 -0.41 4.93
N THR A 118 -16.11 -0.64 4.19
CA THR A 118 -17.43 -0.08 4.45
C THR A 118 -18.33 -1.21 4.90
N SER A 119 -18.76 -1.17 6.16
CA SER A 119 -19.77 -2.10 6.66
C SER A 119 -21.12 -1.77 6.03
N HIS A 120 -21.88 -2.81 5.68
CA HIS A 120 -23.33 -2.73 5.66
C HIS A 120 -23.84 -3.24 7.01
#